data_AF-A0A8C0ZNF3-F1
#
_entry.id   AF-A0A8C0ZNF3-F1
#
_cell.length_a   1.000
_cell.length_b   1.000
_cell.length_c   1.000
_cell.angle_alpha   90.00
_cell.angle_beta   90.00
_cell.angle_gamma   90.00
#
_symmetry.space_group_name_H-M   'P 1'
#
loop_
_entity.id
_entity.type
_entity.pdbx_description
1 polymer ?
#
loop_
_entity_poly.entity_id
_entity_poly.type
_entity_poly.pdbx_seq_one_letter_code
_entity_poly.pdbx_strand_id
1 'polypeptide(L)'
;MLGSFSGTTVPALLNSTSNQLYLHFYSDISVSAAGFHLEYKTVGLSSCPEPAVPSNGVKTGERYLVNDVVSFQCEPGYALQGHAHISCMPGTVRRWNYPPPLCIAQCGGAVEEMEGVILSPGFPGNYPSNMDCSWKIALPVGFGAHIQFLNFSTEPNHDFIEIRNGPYETSRIMGRFSGNELPGSLLSTSHETTVYFHSDHSQNRPGFKLEYQAYELQECPDPEPFANGVVRGAGYNVGQSVTFECLPGYQLIGHPVLTCQHGTNRNWDHPLPRCEVPCGGNITSSNGTVYSPGYPSPYSSSQDCVWLITVPIGHGVHLNLSLLQTEPSGDFITVWDGPQQASPQLGVFTRSLAKKTVHSSTNQVLLKFHQDAATGGIFAIAFSGQYVSLAWLTAHSGQYSPTSHLS
;
A
#
# COMPACT_ATOMS: atom_id res chain seq x y z
N MET A 1 38.61 15.12 -47.98
CA MET A 1 38.95 16.31 -47.15
C MET A 1 38.58 15.98 -45.72
N LEU A 2 39.52 16.03 -44.76
CA LEU A 2 39.29 15.64 -43.35
C LEU A 2 38.62 16.75 -42.52
N GLY A 3 38.68 18.00 -42.98
CA GLY A 3 38.01 19.14 -42.37
C GLY A 3 38.65 20.46 -42.80
N SER A 4 38.01 21.56 -42.41
CA SER A 4 38.56 22.92 -42.45
C SER A 4 38.26 23.55 -41.10
N PHE A 5 39.28 24.12 -40.45
CA PHE A 5 39.19 24.56 -39.06
C PHE A 5 39.62 26.03 -38.94
N SER A 6 38.89 26.80 -38.15
CA SER A 6 39.16 28.20 -37.84
C SER A 6 38.72 28.50 -36.41
N GLY A 7 39.36 29.48 -35.76
CA GLY A 7 39.08 29.86 -34.37
C GLY A 7 40.13 29.34 -33.38
N THR A 8 39.78 29.29 -32.09
CA THR A 8 40.71 28.97 -30.99
C THR A 8 40.49 27.59 -30.35
N THR A 9 39.45 26.87 -30.75
CA THR A 9 39.15 25.53 -30.24
C THR A 9 39.98 24.47 -30.95
N VAL A 10 40.67 23.63 -30.18
CA VAL A 10 41.42 22.50 -30.73
C VAL A 10 40.44 21.48 -31.34
N PRO A 11 40.56 21.13 -32.62
CA PRO A 11 39.72 20.09 -33.22
C PRO A 11 39.90 18.73 -32.53
N ALA A 12 38.87 17.90 -32.58
CA ALA A 12 39.00 16.50 -32.16
C ALA A 12 40.09 15.77 -32.98
N LEU A 13 40.63 14.68 -32.44
CA LEU A 13 41.69 13.90 -33.07
C LEU A 13 41.33 13.52 -34.52
N LEU A 14 42.19 13.90 -35.48
CA LEU A 14 42.00 13.61 -36.91
C LEU A 14 42.84 12.42 -37.35
N ASN A 15 42.17 11.37 -37.84
CA ASN A 15 42.84 10.19 -38.38
C ASN A 15 42.79 10.18 -39.91
N SER A 16 43.96 10.10 -40.54
CA SER A 16 44.07 9.89 -41.98
C SER A 16 43.66 8.47 -42.36
N THR A 17 42.92 8.32 -43.47
CA THR A 17 42.64 7.02 -44.08
C THR A 17 43.73 6.57 -45.07
N SER A 18 44.74 7.43 -45.28
CA SER A 18 45.87 7.21 -46.18
C SER A 18 47.19 7.39 -45.45
N ASN A 19 48.25 6.80 -46.00
CA ASN A 19 49.62 7.11 -45.59
C ASN A 19 50.09 8.50 -46.06
N GLN A 20 49.22 9.25 -46.74
CA GLN A 20 49.47 10.63 -47.18
C GLN A 20 48.36 11.54 -46.65
N LEU A 21 48.75 12.64 -45.99
CA LEU A 21 47.86 13.68 -45.50
C LEU A 21 48.32 15.02 -46.04
N TYR A 22 47.41 15.76 -46.68
CA TYR A 22 47.68 17.08 -47.22
C TYR A 22 47.10 18.15 -46.30
N LEU A 23 47.96 19.06 -45.83
CA LEU A 23 47.58 20.18 -44.99
C LEU A 23 47.82 21.49 -45.74
N HIS A 24 46.81 22.36 -45.76
CA HIS A 24 46.90 23.66 -46.38
C HIS A 24 46.40 24.72 -45.39
N PHE A 25 47.26 25.71 -45.11
CA PHE A 25 46.96 26.83 -44.21
C PHE A 25 46.75 28.09 -45.04
N TYR A 26 45.63 28.78 -44.81
CA TYR A 26 45.27 30.03 -45.48
C TYR A 26 45.08 31.14 -44.44
N SER A 27 45.67 32.31 -44.71
CA SER A 27 45.50 33.53 -43.90
C SER A 27 45.14 34.72 -44.79
N ASP A 28 44.33 35.65 -44.26
CA ASP A 28 44.05 36.93 -44.93
C ASP A 28 45.04 38.04 -44.50
N ILE A 29 44.81 39.26 -44.96
CA ILE A 29 45.70 40.41 -44.76
C ILE A 29 45.38 41.23 -43.49
N SER A 30 44.45 40.79 -42.63
CA SER A 30 43.87 41.65 -41.60
C SER A 30 44.48 41.50 -40.20
N VAL A 31 44.50 40.28 -39.63
CA VAL A 31 44.87 40.03 -38.22
C VAL A 31 45.79 38.81 -38.11
N SER A 32 46.87 38.92 -37.34
CA SER A 32 47.80 37.82 -37.04
C SER A 32 47.63 37.28 -35.61
N ALA A 33 47.78 35.96 -35.43
CA ALA A 33 47.75 35.28 -34.13
C ALA A 33 48.90 34.25 -34.01
N ALA A 34 49.03 33.59 -32.85
CA ALA A 34 50.14 32.67 -32.54
C ALA A 34 50.20 31.39 -33.40
N GLY A 35 49.19 31.11 -34.22
CA GLY A 35 49.15 29.94 -35.10
C GLY A 35 48.81 28.64 -34.37
N PHE A 36 49.33 27.50 -34.86
CA PHE A 36 49.09 26.18 -34.29
C PHE A 36 50.37 25.34 -34.28
N HIS A 37 50.46 24.44 -33.30
CA HIS A 37 51.44 23.34 -33.24
C HIS A 37 50.69 22.03 -33.46
N LEU A 38 51.19 21.18 -34.35
CA LEU A 38 50.57 19.89 -34.67
C LEU A 38 51.58 18.76 -34.47
N GLU A 39 51.17 17.73 -33.73
CA GLU A 39 51.90 16.48 -33.60
C GLU A 39 51.12 15.36 -34.27
N TYR A 40 51.82 14.44 -34.93
CA TYR A 40 51.21 13.26 -35.56
C TYR A 40 51.94 11.99 -35.14
N LYS A 41 51.22 10.87 -35.12
CA LYS A 41 51.78 9.53 -34.92
C LYS A 41 51.29 8.61 -36.05
N THR A 42 52.13 7.67 -36.45
CA THR A 42 51.76 6.63 -37.42
C THR A 42 51.01 5.51 -36.70
N VAL A 43 49.89 5.07 -37.26
CA VAL A 43 49.08 3.97 -36.72
C VAL A 43 49.08 2.84 -37.75
N GLY A 44 49.37 1.61 -37.34
CA GLY A 44 49.31 0.43 -38.21
C GLY A 44 47.86 0.08 -38.55
N LEU A 45 47.55 -0.11 -39.83
CA LEU A 45 46.20 -0.44 -40.36
C LEU A 45 45.71 -1.87 -40.04
N SER A 46 46.31 -2.57 -39.07
CA SER A 46 45.97 -3.95 -38.74
C SER A 46 44.72 -4.06 -37.84
N SER A 47 44.49 -3.09 -36.94
CA SER A 47 43.40 -3.08 -35.96
C SER A 47 42.52 -1.81 -36.07
N CYS A 48 41.30 -1.90 -35.56
CA CYS A 48 40.45 -0.72 -35.34
C CYS A 48 41.07 0.22 -34.29
N PRO A 49 40.80 1.55 -34.39
CA PRO A 49 41.23 2.49 -33.36
C PRO A 49 40.56 2.15 -32.03
N GLU A 50 41.27 2.33 -30.92
CA GLU A 50 40.70 2.06 -29.59
C GLU A 50 39.46 2.94 -29.34
N PRO A 51 38.29 2.35 -29.03
CA PRO A 51 37.11 3.11 -28.69
C PRO A 51 37.30 3.90 -27.39
N ALA A 52 36.87 5.16 -27.40
CA ALA A 52 36.78 5.96 -26.19
C ALA A 52 35.80 5.30 -25.20
N VAL A 53 36.17 5.28 -23.92
CA VAL A 53 35.28 4.84 -22.86
C VAL A 53 34.27 5.97 -22.58
N PRO A 54 32.95 5.71 -22.61
CA PRO A 54 31.97 6.73 -22.28
C PRO A 54 32.15 7.22 -20.83
N SER A 55 31.93 8.51 -20.59
CA SER A 55 31.86 9.04 -19.23
C SER A 55 30.76 8.32 -18.44
N ASN A 56 31.04 7.93 -17.19
CA ASN A 56 30.13 7.14 -16.35
C ASN A 56 29.71 5.80 -16.98
N GLY A 57 30.64 5.16 -17.70
CA GLY A 57 30.45 3.84 -18.27
C GLY A 57 31.75 3.05 -18.35
N VAL A 58 31.60 1.77 -18.66
CA VAL A 58 32.68 0.80 -18.73
C VAL A 58 32.69 0.17 -20.12
N LYS A 59 33.88 -0.01 -20.67
CA LYS A 59 34.14 -0.73 -21.92
C LYS A 59 34.70 -2.11 -21.60
N THR A 60 34.17 -3.16 -22.22
CA THR A 60 34.70 -4.52 -22.13
C THR A 60 35.13 -5.02 -23.50
N GLY A 61 36.34 -5.59 -23.58
CA GLY A 61 36.97 -6.05 -24.81
C GLY A 61 38.20 -5.22 -25.14
N GLU A 62 39.36 -5.89 -25.15
CA GLU A 62 40.68 -5.28 -25.40
C GLU A 62 41.25 -5.64 -26.78
N ARG A 63 40.57 -6.54 -27.51
CA ARG A 63 40.95 -6.96 -28.86
C ARG A 63 40.18 -6.14 -29.90
N TYR A 64 40.90 -5.57 -30.85
CA TYR A 64 40.37 -4.64 -31.85
C TYR A 64 40.62 -5.13 -33.30
N LEU A 65 40.64 -6.45 -33.50
CA LEU A 65 40.81 -7.06 -34.81
C LEU A 65 39.48 -7.15 -35.57
N VAL A 66 39.54 -7.50 -36.85
CA VAL A 66 38.36 -7.66 -37.69
C VAL A 66 37.37 -8.63 -37.05
N ASN A 67 36.09 -8.24 -37.04
CA ASN A 67 34.97 -8.95 -36.41
C ASN A 67 35.01 -9.04 -34.88
N ASP A 68 36.03 -8.49 -34.21
CA ASP A 68 35.99 -8.36 -32.76
C ASP A 68 34.86 -7.39 -32.36
N VAL A 69 34.23 -7.69 -31.23
CA VAL A 69 33.12 -6.93 -30.67
C VAL A 69 33.56 -6.36 -29.33
N VAL A 70 33.31 -5.07 -29.13
CA VAL A 70 33.48 -4.37 -27.87
C VAL A 70 32.10 -4.07 -27.31
N SER A 71 31.91 -4.31 -26.02
CA SER A 71 30.67 -4.00 -25.31
C SER A 71 30.84 -2.81 -24.37
N PHE A 72 29.75 -2.08 -24.16
CA PHE A 72 29.69 -0.96 -23.24
C PHE A 72 28.53 -1.15 -22.27
N GLN A 73 28.75 -0.74 -21.03
CA GLN A 73 27.75 -0.72 -19.97
C GLN A 73 27.85 0.61 -19.22
N CYS A 74 26.72 1.15 -18.79
CA CYS A 74 26.71 2.38 -18.01
C CYS A 74 26.75 2.07 -16.51
N GLU A 75 27.30 3.00 -15.73
CA GLU A 75 27.24 2.94 -14.28
C GLU A 75 25.79 3.09 -13.77
N PRO A 76 25.46 2.62 -12.56
CA PRO A 76 24.11 2.72 -12.01
C PRO A 76 23.55 4.15 -12.04
N GLY A 77 22.30 4.29 -12.49
CA GLY A 77 21.62 5.58 -12.68
C GLY A 77 21.82 6.23 -14.05
N TYR A 78 22.70 5.70 -14.90
CA TYR A 78 22.88 6.14 -16.28
C TYR A 78 22.26 5.15 -17.28
N ALA A 79 21.61 5.69 -18.31
CA ALA A 79 21.09 4.91 -19.42
C ALA A 79 22.02 5.01 -20.64
N LEU A 80 22.20 3.87 -21.33
CA LEU A 80 23.01 3.80 -22.55
C LEU A 80 22.23 4.37 -23.74
N GLN A 81 22.78 5.42 -24.34
CA GLN A 81 22.28 6.01 -25.59
C GLN A 81 23.22 5.63 -26.74
N GLY A 82 22.70 4.82 -27.67
CA GLY A 82 23.44 4.31 -28.82
C GLY A 82 23.50 2.79 -28.83
N HIS A 83 24.62 2.23 -29.30
CA HIS A 83 24.79 0.79 -29.44
C HIS A 83 25.65 0.24 -28.30
N ALA A 84 25.09 -0.70 -27.52
CA ALA A 84 25.81 -1.37 -26.43
C ALA A 84 26.95 -2.27 -26.94
N HIS A 85 26.92 -2.62 -28.23
CA HIS A 85 27.94 -3.43 -28.88
C HIS A 85 28.36 -2.79 -30.20
N ILE A 86 29.66 -2.68 -30.42
CA ILE A 86 30.22 -2.23 -31.70
C ILE A 86 31.20 -3.28 -32.23
N SER A 87 31.25 -3.42 -33.55
CA SER A 87 32.04 -4.45 -34.22
C SER A 87 33.05 -3.82 -35.17
N CYS A 88 34.29 -4.34 -35.16
CA CYS A 88 35.35 -3.86 -36.04
C CYS A 88 35.11 -4.39 -37.46
N MET A 89 34.84 -3.50 -38.40
CA MET A 89 34.38 -3.87 -39.74
C MET A 89 35.52 -4.41 -40.62
N PRO A 90 35.23 -5.42 -41.47
CA PRO A 90 36.14 -5.82 -42.53
C PRO A 90 36.26 -4.72 -43.60
N GLY A 91 37.38 -4.70 -44.33
CA GLY A 91 37.63 -3.72 -45.39
C GLY A 91 39.08 -3.25 -45.46
N THR A 92 39.35 -2.36 -46.42
CA THR A 92 40.65 -1.70 -46.64
C THR A 92 40.99 -0.67 -45.56
N VAL A 93 39.97 -0.17 -44.84
CA VAL A 93 40.09 0.77 -43.73
C VAL A 93 39.49 0.15 -42.48
N ARG A 94 40.23 0.17 -41.36
CA ARG A 94 39.75 -0.34 -40.07
C ARG A 94 38.90 0.72 -39.37
N ARG A 95 37.62 0.39 -39.13
CA ARG A 95 36.65 1.27 -38.45
C ARG A 95 35.57 0.46 -37.74
N TRP A 96 34.96 1.06 -36.74
CA TRP A 96 33.77 0.54 -36.08
C TRP A 96 32.52 0.77 -36.94
N ASN A 97 31.55 -0.12 -36.85
CA ASN A 97 30.24 0.04 -37.47
C ASN A 97 29.44 1.22 -36.89
N TYR A 98 29.61 1.50 -35.60
CA TYR A 98 28.96 2.59 -34.87
C TYR A 98 29.96 3.37 -34.02
N PRO A 99 29.68 4.65 -33.69
CA PRO A 99 30.45 5.38 -32.68
C PRO A 99 30.25 4.77 -31.28
N PRO A 100 31.19 5.01 -30.33
CA PRO A 100 30.97 4.67 -28.93
C PRO A 100 29.67 5.31 -28.40
N PRO A 101 28.89 4.60 -27.56
CA PRO A 101 27.65 5.13 -27.01
C PRO A 101 27.92 6.21 -25.95
N LEU A 102 26.85 6.87 -25.49
CA LEU A 102 26.87 7.79 -24.35
C LEU A 102 26.14 7.16 -23.17
N CYS A 103 26.58 7.48 -21.95
CA CYS A 103 25.87 7.14 -20.71
C CYS A 103 25.28 8.43 -20.14
N ILE A 104 23.96 8.54 -20.16
CA ILE A 104 23.25 9.78 -19.78
C ILE A 104 22.22 9.52 -18.69
N ALA A 105 22.10 10.47 -17.77
CA ALA A 105 21.02 10.50 -16.79
C ALA A 105 19.73 10.93 -17.49
N GLN A 106 18.72 10.06 -17.51
CA GLN A 106 17.44 10.30 -18.20
C GLN A 106 16.50 11.14 -17.33
N CYS A 107 15.68 11.96 -18.00
CA CYS A 107 14.60 12.69 -17.34
C CYS A 107 13.38 11.77 -17.18
N GLY A 108 13.19 11.27 -15.96
CA GLY A 108 12.07 10.42 -15.58
C GLY A 108 12.19 8.94 -15.97
N GLY A 109 11.12 8.19 -15.67
CA GLY A 109 11.02 6.76 -15.93
C GLY A 109 10.48 5.97 -14.74
N ALA A 110 10.45 4.64 -14.85
CA ALA A 110 10.11 3.76 -13.74
C ALA A 110 11.31 2.86 -13.41
N VAL A 111 11.54 2.64 -12.12
CA VAL A 111 12.55 1.72 -11.60
C VAL A 111 11.86 0.69 -10.73
N GLU A 112 12.08 -0.58 -11.04
CA GLU A 112 11.41 -1.73 -10.40
C GLU A 112 12.38 -2.61 -9.60
N GLU A 113 13.67 -2.27 -9.65
CA GLU A 113 14.72 -3.00 -8.94
C GLU A 113 14.65 -2.72 -7.43
N MET A 114 15.03 -3.71 -6.62
CA MET A 114 15.03 -3.62 -5.15
C MET A 114 16.02 -2.58 -4.60
N GLU A 115 16.96 -2.11 -5.43
CA GLU A 115 17.83 -0.99 -5.12
C GLU A 115 18.18 -0.28 -6.42
N GLY A 116 18.56 0.99 -6.33
CA GLY A 116 18.89 1.74 -7.54
C GLY A 116 19.37 3.15 -7.26
N VAL A 117 19.79 3.82 -8.33
CA VAL A 117 20.32 5.19 -8.32
C VAL A 117 19.50 6.05 -9.26
N ILE A 118 19.08 7.23 -8.79
CA ILE A 118 18.41 8.24 -9.61
C ILE A 118 19.28 9.49 -9.63
N LEU A 119 19.50 10.00 -10.84
CA LEU A 119 20.36 11.15 -11.12
C LEU A 119 19.54 12.26 -11.79
N SER A 120 19.86 13.51 -11.46
CA SER A 120 19.37 14.63 -12.26
C SER A 120 19.94 14.55 -13.69
N PRO A 121 19.19 14.96 -14.72
CA PRO A 121 19.71 15.03 -16.09
C PRO A 121 21.03 15.82 -16.14
N GLY A 122 22.02 15.33 -16.87
CA GLY A 122 23.33 15.98 -17.00
C GLY A 122 24.34 15.73 -15.87
N PHE A 123 23.95 15.07 -14.77
CA PHE A 123 24.84 14.76 -13.64
C PHE A 123 26.09 13.97 -14.08
N PRO A 124 27.31 14.28 -13.60
CA PRO A 124 27.66 15.23 -12.53
C PRO A 124 27.82 16.70 -13.00
N GLY A 125 27.57 16.98 -14.27
CA GLY A 125 27.48 18.33 -14.80
C GLY A 125 26.15 19.01 -14.42
N ASN A 126 25.96 20.25 -14.88
CA ASN A 126 24.77 21.00 -14.54
C ASN A 126 23.52 20.46 -15.25
N TYR A 127 22.37 20.42 -14.56
CA TYR A 127 21.10 20.06 -15.18
C TYR A 127 20.63 21.12 -16.20
N PRO A 128 19.81 20.77 -17.20
CA PRO A 128 19.24 21.77 -18.11
C PRO A 128 18.13 22.62 -17.45
N SER A 129 17.86 23.81 -18.01
CA SER A 129 16.73 24.66 -17.61
C SER A 129 15.40 24.16 -18.16
N ASN A 130 14.30 24.52 -17.50
CA ASN A 130 12.91 24.20 -17.86
C ASN A 130 12.65 22.68 -17.91
N MET A 131 13.16 21.95 -16.94
CA MET A 131 12.95 20.50 -16.83
C MET A 131 11.79 20.20 -15.89
N ASP A 132 10.96 19.24 -16.27
CA ASP A 132 9.92 18.64 -15.44
C ASP A 132 10.06 17.11 -15.53
N CYS A 133 10.86 16.54 -14.62
CA CYS A 133 11.19 15.12 -14.63
C CYS A 133 10.45 14.38 -13.52
N SER A 134 9.89 13.21 -13.82
CA SER A 134 9.22 12.36 -12.84
C SER A 134 9.71 10.93 -12.94
N TRP A 135 10.25 10.42 -11.83
CA TRP A 135 10.62 9.01 -11.67
C TRP A 135 9.67 8.31 -10.71
N LYS A 136 9.33 7.07 -11.02
CA LYS A 136 8.54 6.20 -10.16
C LYS A 136 9.37 5.03 -9.68
N ILE A 137 9.54 4.91 -8.37
CA ILE A 137 10.09 3.71 -7.73
C ILE A 137 8.91 2.79 -7.45
N ALA A 138 8.86 1.64 -8.13
CA ALA A 138 7.79 0.65 -8.03
C ALA A 138 8.34 -0.68 -7.49
N LEU A 139 8.21 -0.87 -6.19
CA LEU A 139 8.67 -2.05 -5.47
C LEU A 139 7.54 -3.08 -5.33
N PRO A 140 7.87 -4.35 -5.03
CA PRO A 140 6.86 -5.33 -4.66
C PRO A 140 6.03 -4.88 -3.45
N VAL A 141 4.75 -5.27 -3.43
CA VAL A 141 3.87 -5.03 -2.27
C VAL A 141 4.51 -5.62 -1.01
N GLY A 142 4.48 -4.86 0.08
CA GLY A 142 5.16 -5.21 1.34
C GLY A 142 6.55 -4.58 1.49
N PHE A 143 7.04 -3.85 0.48
CA PHE A 143 8.31 -3.12 0.55
C PHE A 143 8.09 -1.61 0.44
N GLY A 144 8.99 -0.84 1.05
CA GLY A 144 9.11 0.61 0.93
C GLY A 144 10.52 0.97 0.49
N ALA A 145 10.74 2.21 0.06
CA ALA A 145 12.03 2.71 -0.38
C ALA A 145 12.69 3.52 0.73
N HIS A 146 13.86 3.08 1.19
CA HIS A 146 14.77 3.90 1.97
C HIS A 146 15.61 4.73 1.01
N ILE A 147 15.34 6.03 0.94
CA ILE A 147 15.96 6.97 0.00
C ILE A 147 17.04 7.77 0.72
N GLN A 148 18.23 7.81 0.14
CA GLN A 148 19.37 8.55 0.65
C GLN A 148 19.97 9.44 -0.45
N PHE A 149 20.15 10.72 -0.13
CA PHE A 149 20.86 11.64 -1.02
C PHE A 149 22.36 11.52 -0.80
N LEU A 150 23.10 11.31 -1.89
CA LEU A 150 24.56 11.28 -1.89
C LEU A 150 25.14 12.63 -2.31
N ASN A 151 24.52 13.29 -3.30
CA ASN A 151 24.85 14.65 -3.72
C ASN A 151 23.58 15.46 -3.94
N PHE A 152 23.63 16.75 -3.59
CA PHE A 152 22.51 17.67 -3.78
C PHE A 152 22.99 19.11 -3.94
N SER A 153 22.69 19.71 -5.09
CA SER A 153 22.95 21.11 -5.41
C SER A 153 21.96 21.57 -6.49
N THR A 154 20.99 22.38 -6.09
CA THR A 154 19.94 22.96 -6.93
C THR A 154 19.87 24.48 -6.71
N GLU A 155 19.22 25.23 -7.58
CA GLU A 155 18.96 26.64 -7.32
C GLU A 155 18.04 26.79 -6.09
N PRO A 156 18.42 27.56 -5.06
CA PRO A 156 17.58 27.75 -3.89
C PRO A 156 16.21 28.36 -4.24
N ASN A 157 15.14 27.77 -3.73
CA ASN A 157 13.73 28.22 -3.84
C ASN A 157 13.08 28.22 -5.24
N HIS A 158 13.85 28.01 -6.31
CA HIS A 158 13.33 28.00 -7.69
C HIS A 158 13.30 26.58 -8.24
N ASP A 159 14.44 25.89 -8.11
CA ASP A 159 14.60 24.51 -8.53
C ASP A 159 14.47 23.58 -7.34
N PHE A 160 13.72 22.50 -7.49
CA PHE A 160 13.45 21.63 -6.37
C PHE A 160 13.25 20.18 -6.78
N ILE A 161 13.59 19.29 -5.85
CA ILE A 161 13.17 17.91 -5.87
C ILE A 161 12.06 17.72 -4.83
N GLU A 162 11.02 16.99 -5.19
CA GLU A 162 9.90 16.65 -4.34
C GLU A 162 9.71 15.13 -4.33
N ILE A 163 9.61 14.56 -3.13
CA ILE A 163 9.44 13.12 -2.93
C ILE A 163 8.04 12.88 -2.36
N ARG A 164 7.26 12.01 -3.01
CA ARG A 164 5.88 11.68 -2.64
C ARG A 164 5.71 10.20 -2.35
N ASN A 165 4.94 9.92 -1.32
CA ASN A 165 4.64 8.58 -0.83
C ASN A 165 3.39 8.03 -1.53
N GLY A 166 3.57 7.47 -2.72
CA GLY A 166 2.52 6.94 -3.57
C GLY A 166 2.75 7.24 -5.07
N PRO A 167 1.90 6.69 -5.95
CA PRO A 167 2.08 6.76 -7.40
C PRO A 167 1.48 8.01 -8.06
N TYR A 168 0.78 8.87 -7.33
CA TYR A 168 0.03 9.99 -7.89
C TYR A 168 0.64 11.34 -7.48
N GLU A 169 0.44 12.37 -8.30
CA GLU A 169 0.81 13.75 -7.96
C GLU A 169 0.06 14.28 -6.73
N THR A 170 -1.10 13.71 -6.40
CA THR A 170 -1.85 14.04 -5.19
C THR A 170 -1.41 13.24 -3.97
N SER A 171 -0.47 12.30 -4.12
CA SER A 171 0.07 11.52 -2.99
C SER A 171 0.80 12.42 -1.99
N ARG A 172 0.84 11.98 -0.72
CA ARG A 172 1.42 12.74 0.39
C ARG A 172 2.88 13.11 0.11
N ILE A 173 3.21 14.40 0.25
CA ILE A 173 4.59 14.89 0.15
C ILE A 173 5.36 14.45 1.40
N MET A 174 6.49 13.77 1.17
CA MET A 174 7.46 13.41 2.22
C MET A 174 8.45 14.55 2.46
N GLY A 175 8.85 15.23 1.39
CA GLY A 175 9.73 16.39 1.47
C GLY A 175 9.87 17.07 0.11
N ARG A 176 10.16 18.37 0.16
CA ARG A 176 10.53 19.20 -0.98
C ARG A 176 11.82 19.93 -0.63
N PHE A 177 12.84 19.75 -1.44
CA PHE A 177 14.21 20.19 -1.14
C PHE A 177 14.75 21.08 -2.27
N SER A 178 15.49 22.12 -1.90
CA SER A 178 16.18 23.03 -2.83
C SER A 178 17.47 23.55 -2.21
N GLY A 179 18.35 24.16 -3.01
CA GLY A 179 19.65 24.67 -2.56
C GLY A 179 20.74 23.59 -2.52
N ASN A 180 21.69 23.73 -1.60
CA ASN A 180 22.90 22.89 -1.52
C ASN A 180 23.04 22.12 -0.19
N GLU A 181 22.06 22.21 0.70
CA GLU A 181 22.03 21.40 1.91
C GLU A 181 21.59 19.98 1.57
N LEU A 182 22.38 18.99 1.98
CA LEU A 182 22.09 17.59 1.71
C LEU A 182 20.86 17.15 2.52
N PRO A 183 19.77 16.69 1.87
CA PRO A 183 18.59 16.22 2.60
C PRO A 183 18.89 14.99 3.46
N GLY A 184 18.19 14.86 4.58
CA GLY A 184 18.21 13.64 5.39
C GLY A 184 17.60 12.44 4.65
N SER A 185 17.85 11.23 5.15
CA SER A 185 17.24 10.04 4.55
C SER A 185 15.73 10.00 4.77
N LEU A 186 15.03 9.36 3.85
CA LEU A 186 13.58 9.26 3.82
C LEU A 186 13.17 7.80 3.73
N LEU A 187 12.07 7.44 4.40
CA LEU A 187 11.52 6.09 4.41
C LEU A 187 10.10 6.14 3.85
N SER A 188 9.92 5.66 2.62
CA SER A 188 8.60 5.62 2.00
C SER A 188 7.77 4.49 2.59
N THR A 189 6.49 4.72 2.79
CA THR A 189 5.59 3.74 3.44
C THR A 189 4.61 3.14 2.46
N SER A 190 4.97 3.16 1.19
CA SER A 190 4.20 2.66 0.06
C SER A 190 5.17 1.92 -0.84
N HIS A 191 4.71 0.83 -1.43
CA HIS A 191 5.43 0.10 -2.48
C HIS A 191 5.65 0.94 -3.75
N GLU A 192 4.96 2.08 -3.88
CA GLU A 192 5.19 3.04 -4.95
C GLU A 192 5.59 4.40 -4.36
N THR A 193 6.68 4.98 -4.87
CA THR A 193 7.19 6.30 -4.47
C THR A 193 7.49 7.13 -5.71
N THR A 194 7.05 8.38 -5.72
CA THR A 194 7.27 9.30 -6.85
C THR A 194 8.34 10.34 -6.49
N VAL A 195 9.30 10.53 -7.39
CA VAL A 195 10.37 11.52 -7.32
C VAL A 195 10.13 12.52 -8.44
N TYR A 196 9.91 13.78 -8.11
CA TYR A 196 9.66 14.85 -9.07
C TYR A 196 10.76 15.91 -8.98
N PHE A 197 11.34 16.29 -10.10
CA PHE A 197 12.33 17.35 -10.19
C PHE A 197 11.86 18.43 -11.16
N HIS A 198 11.91 19.67 -10.70
CA HIS A 198 11.58 20.86 -11.47
C HIS A 198 12.78 21.81 -11.54
N SER A 199 13.09 22.31 -12.74
CA SER A 199 14.04 23.41 -12.94
C SER A 199 13.43 24.56 -13.73
N ASP A 200 13.80 25.78 -13.37
CA ASP A 200 13.37 27.01 -13.99
C ASP A 200 14.23 27.37 -15.22
N HIS A 201 14.08 28.58 -15.74
CA HIS A 201 14.78 29.06 -16.93
C HIS A 201 16.29 29.39 -16.77
N SER A 202 16.90 29.32 -15.58
CA SER A 202 18.27 29.79 -15.34
C SER A 202 19.02 29.05 -14.21
N GLN A 203 20.18 29.60 -13.79
CA GLN A 203 21.01 29.19 -12.64
C GLN A 203 21.23 27.69 -12.39
N ASN A 204 21.43 26.92 -13.45
CA ASN A 204 21.64 25.49 -13.35
C ASN A 204 22.84 25.11 -12.47
N ARG A 205 22.65 24.06 -11.65
CA ARG A 205 23.64 23.50 -10.71
C ARG A 205 23.92 22.04 -11.05
N PRO A 206 24.93 21.40 -10.42
CA PRO A 206 25.25 19.99 -10.65
C PRO A 206 24.10 19.00 -10.39
N GLY A 207 23.07 19.42 -9.65
CA GLY A 207 21.86 18.63 -9.43
C GLY A 207 21.99 17.64 -8.29
N PHE A 208 21.46 16.44 -8.46
CA PHE A 208 21.38 15.46 -7.39
C PHE A 208 21.74 14.04 -7.85
N LYS A 209 22.26 13.29 -6.88
CA LYS A 209 22.39 11.83 -6.93
C LYS A 209 21.76 11.27 -5.67
N LEU A 210 20.73 10.46 -5.84
CA LEU A 210 20.12 9.71 -4.75
C LEU A 210 20.20 8.22 -5.04
N GLU A 211 20.28 7.45 -3.98
CA GLU A 211 20.13 6.00 -4.01
C GLU A 211 18.89 5.61 -3.21
N TYR A 212 18.29 4.48 -3.58
CA TYR A 212 17.23 3.89 -2.80
C TYR A 212 17.50 2.41 -2.60
N GLN A 213 17.05 1.89 -1.46
CA GLN A 213 17.06 0.47 -1.15
C GLN A 213 15.69 0.06 -0.61
N ALA A 214 15.17 -1.06 -1.11
CA ALA A 214 13.94 -1.65 -0.62
C ALA A 214 14.13 -2.13 0.81
N TYR A 215 13.16 -1.83 1.66
CA TYR A 215 13.09 -2.35 3.02
C TYR A 215 11.69 -2.91 3.26
N GLU A 216 11.61 -3.94 4.09
CA GLU A 216 10.33 -4.54 4.43
C GLU A 216 9.45 -3.55 5.21
N LEU A 217 8.26 -3.32 4.69
CA LEU A 217 7.20 -2.67 5.43
C LEU A 217 6.68 -3.68 6.45
N GLN A 218 7.12 -3.57 7.71
CA GLN A 218 6.46 -4.29 8.79
C GLN A 218 4.98 -3.90 8.78
N GLU A 219 4.18 -4.94 8.85
CA GLU A 219 2.73 -4.87 8.82
C GLU A 219 2.21 -4.31 10.14
N CYS A 220 0.97 -3.80 10.13
CA CYS A 220 0.27 -3.59 11.38
C CYS A 220 0.07 -4.94 12.09
N PRO A 221 0.01 -4.97 13.43
CA PRO A 221 -0.21 -6.20 14.17
C PRO A 221 -1.45 -6.93 13.65
N ASP A 222 -1.29 -8.22 13.39
CA ASP A 222 -2.38 -9.08 12.97
C ASP A 222 -3.53 -8.99 14.00
N PRO A 223 -4.73 -8.56 13.60
CA PRO A 223 -5.88 -8.52 14.50
C PRO A 223 -6.39 -9.90 14.92
N GLU A 224 -5.80 -11.01 14.45
CA GLU A 224 -6.22 -12.36 14.81
C GLU A 224 -5.75 -12.83 16.19
N PRO A 225 -6.62 -13.51 16.97
CA PRO A 225 -8.00 -13.88 16.65
C PRO A 225 -9.02 -12.78 16.99
N PHE A 226 -9.88 -12.40 16.03
CA PHE A 226 -11.02 -11.48 16.26
C PHE A 226 -12.25 -12.27 16.79
N ALA A 227 -12.36 -12.35 18.11
CA ALA A 227 -13.39 -13.15 18.77
C ALA A 227 -14.82 -12.71 18.38
N ASN A 228 -15.68 -13.70 18.08
CA ASN A 228 -17.09 -13.51 17.73
C ASN A 228 -17.33 -12.64 16.48
N GLY A 229 -16.35 -12.56 15.59
CA GLY A 229 -16.46 -11.85 14.32
C GLY A 229 -15.56 -12.44 13.25
N VAL A 230 -15.51 -11.73 12.12
CA VAL A 230 -14.64 -12.01 10.98
C VAL A 230 -13.93 -10.73 10.56
N VAL A 231 -12.68 -10.88 10.11
CA VAL A 231 -11.90 -9.80 9.50
C VAL A 231 -11.89 -10.03 7.98
N ARG A 232 -12.15 -8.97 7.21
CA ARG A 232 -12.20 -8.98 5.73
C ARG A 232 -11.27 -7.89 5.19
N GLY A 233 -10.45 -8.13 4.16
CA GLY A 233 -9.63 -7.06 3.57
C GLY A 233 -8.44 -7.51 2.75
N ALA A 234 -7.69 -6.54 2.22
CA ALA A 234 -6.60 -6.71 1.24
C ALA A 234 -5.20 -6.93 1.86
N GLY A 235 -5.08 -6.99 3.19
CA GLY A 235 -3.82 -7.24 3.91
C GLY A 235 -3.56 -6.22 5.03
N TYR A 236 -2.38 -6.34 5.66
CA TYR A 236 -1.98 -5.55 6.85
C TYR A 236 -0.88 -4.52 6.53
N ASN A 237 -0.60 -4.27 5.25
CA ASN A 237 0.41 -3.30 4.82
C ASN A 237 -0.06 -1.86 5.07
N VAL A 238 0.89 -0.94 5.17
CA VAL A 238 0.59 0.49 5.33
C VAL A 238 -0.33 1.00 4.22
N GLY A 239 -1.37 1.73 4.62
CA GLY A 239 -2.39 2.28 3.72
C GLY A 239 -3.46 1.26 3.30
N GLN A 240 -3.31 -0.02 3.62
CA GLN A 240 -4.39 -0.99 3.47
C GLN A 240 -5.37 -0.88 4.62
N SER A 241 -6.63 -1.22 4.33
CA SER A 241 -7.70 -1.25 5.32
C SER A 241 -8.28 -2.64 5.46
N VAL A 242 -8.64 -2.99 6.68
CA VAL A 242 -9.37 -4.21 7.03
C VAL A 242 -10.73 -3.82 7.63
N THR A 243 -11.74 -4.62 7.34
CA THR A 243 -13.12 -4.46 7.79
C THR A 243 -13.45 -5.54 8.81
N PHE A 244 -14.09 -5.12 9.91
CA PHE A 244 -14.50 -5.98 11.00
C PHE A 244 -16.02 -6.16 10.98
N GLU A 245 -16.46 -7.41 10.96
CA GLU A 245 -17.88 -7.76 10.98
C GLU A 245 -18.13 -8.75 12.12
N CYS A 246 -19.15 -8.49 12.94
CA CYS A 246 -19.51 -9.40 14.02
C CYS A 246 -20.41 -10.54 13.53
N LEU A 247 -20.31 -11.70 14.19
CA LEU A 247 -21.22 -12.82 13.96
C LEU A 247 -22.66 -12.43 14.36
N PRO A 248 -23.69 -13.10 13.80
CA PRO A 248 -25.08 -12.83 14.15
C PRO A 248 -25.33 -12.91 15.67
N GLY A 249 -26.01 -11.89 16.22
CA GLY A 249 -26.27 -11.78 17.66
C GLY A 249 -25.24 -10.95 18.43
N TYR A 250 -24.14 -10.56 17.78
CA TYR A 250 -23.15 -9.62 18.30
C TYR A 250 -23.23 -8.28 17.59
N GLN A 251 -22.85 -7.22 18.30
CA GLN A 251 -22.76 -5.86 17.81
C GLN A 251 -21.30 -5.38 17.87
N LEU A 252 -20.87 -4.71 16.82
CA LEU A 252 -19.53 -4.13 16.74
C LEU A 252 -19.43 -2.89 17.63
N ILE A 253 -18.46 -2.89 18.54
CA ILE A 253 -18.07 -1.75 19.37
C ILE A 253 -16.72 -1.24 18.87
N GLY A 254 -16.72 -0.04 18.30
CA GLY A 254 -15.53 0.59 17.72
C GLY A 254 -15.73 0.94 16.24
N HIS A 255 -14.62 1.11 15.53
CA HIS A 255 -14.63 1.47 14.11
C HIS A 255 -14.71 0.19 13.25
N PRO A 256 -15.62 0.11 12.26
CA PRO A 256 -15.79 -1.08 11.41
C PRO A 256 -14.69 -1.26 10.37
N VAL A 257 -13.92 -0.21 10.10
CA VAL A 257 -12.81 -0.23 9.15
C VAL A 257 -11.61 0.39 9.84
N LEU A 258 -10.49 -0.32 9.85
CA LEU A 258 -9.21 0.17 10.33
C LEU A 258 -8.22 0.26 9.18
N THR A 259 -7.43 1.33 9.16
CA THR A 259 -6.39 1.56 8.15
C THR A 259 -5.02 1.53 8.80
N CYS A 260 -4.08 0.77 8.24
CA CYS A 260 -2.74 0.68 8.79
C CYS A 260 -1.98 2.00 8.54
N GLN A 261 -1.61 2.71 9.62
CA GLN A 261 -1.01 4.03 9.52
C GLN A 261 0.45 3.99 9.09
N HIS A 262 0.86 5.02 8.35
CA HIS A 262 2.25 5.24 7.98
C HIS A 262 3.04 5.83 9.17
N GLY A 263 4.18 5.23 9.55
CA GLY A 263 5.02 5.76 10.64
C GLY A 263 6.07 4.78 11.17
N THR A 264 6.88 5.23 12.12
CA THR A 264 7.92 4.43 12.80
C THR A 264 7.33 3.42 13.81
N ASN A 265 6.18 3.75 14.41
CA ASN A 265 5.38 2.82 15.21
C ASN A 265 4.13 2.45 14.39
N ARG A 266 4.14 1.25 13.82
CA ARG A 266 3.09 0.76 12.92
C ARG A 266 1.87 0.32 13.71
N ASN A 267 0.91 1.22 13.82
CA ASN A 267 -0.36 1.01 14.51
C ASN A 267 -1.53 1.21 13.53
N TRP A 268 -2.64 0.54 13.84
CA TRP A 268 -3.94 0.86 13.27
C TRP A 268 -4.36 2.29 13.63
N ASP A 269 -5.11 2.94 12.75
CA ASP A 269 -5.63 4.30 12.95
C ASP A 269 -6.56 4.45 14.15
N HIS A 270 -7.25 3.37 14.52
CA HIS A 270 -8.03 3.26 15.74
C HIS A 270 -7.71 1.96 16.49
N PRO A 271 -8.06 1.85 17.78
CA PRO A 271 -7.98 0.59 18.51
C PRO A 271 -8.79 -0.52 17.84
N LEU A 272 -8.34 -1.77 17.98
CA LEU A 272 -9.07 -2.94 17.51
C LEU A 272 -10.51 -2.91 18.08
N PRO A 273 -11.55 -3.04 17.23
CA PRO A 273 -12.92 -3.11 17.71
C PRO A 273 -13.15 -4.44 18.45
N ARG A 274 -14.33 -4.59 19.03
CA ARG A 274 -14.75 -5.84 19.67
C ARG A 274 -16.22 -6.13 19.41
N CYS A 275 -16.55 -7.40 19.38
CA CYS A 275 -17.93 -7.86 19.24
C CYS A 275 -18.53 -8.14 20.62
N GLU A 276 -19.54 -7.37 20.99
CA GLU A 276 -20.26 -7.52 22.25
C GLU A 276 -21.73 -7.85 22.01
N VAL A 277 -22.34 -8.60 22.93
CA VAL A 277 -23.78 -8.86 22.88
C VAL A 277 -24.51 -7.63 23.43
N PRO A 278 -25.45 -7.02 22.68
CA PRO A 278 -26.20 -5.87 23.17
C PRO A 278 -27.16 -6.27 24.30
N CYS A 279 -27.22 -5.44 25.35
CA CYS A 279 -28.20 -5.56 26.43
C CYS A 279 -29.56 -4.99 25.98
N GLY A 280 -30.28 -5.77 25.18
CA GLY A 280 -31.59 -5.42 24.65
C GLY A 280 -31.60 -4.92 23.20
N GLY A 281 -32.78 -4.53 22.72
CA GLY A 281 -33.00 -3.97 21.38
C GLY A 281 -34.11 -4.65 20.59
N ASN A 282 -34.36 -4.14 19.38
CA ASN A 282 -35.37 -4.69 18.46
C ASN A 282 -34.72 -5.66 17.48
N ILE A 283 -35.19 -6.90 17.46
CA ILE A 283 -34.69 -7.97 16.59
C ILE A 283 -35.78 -8.28 15.56
N THR A 284 -35.49 -8.06 14.28
CA THR A 284 -36.45 -8.24 13.18
C THR A 284 -36.15 -9.44 12.28
N SER A 285 -35.09 -10.19 12.58
CA SER A 285 -34.75 -11.39 11.81
C SER A 285 -35.79 -12.50 12.04
N SER A 286 -36.02 -13.34 11.02
CA SER A 286 -36.95 -14.47 11.12
C SER A 286 -36.41 -15.62 11.97
N ASN A 287 -35.10 -15.64 12.25
CA ASN A 287 -34.45 -16.57 13.16
C ASN A 287 -33.19 -15.91 13.75
N GLY A 288 -32.63 -16.50 14.81
CA GLY A 288 -31.42 -16.02 15.45
C GLY A 288 -31.24 -16.58 16.85
N THR A 289 -30.28 -16.03 17.58
CA THR A 289 -30.03 -16.38 18.98
C THR A 289 -29.86 -15.11 19.79
N VAL A 290 -30.54 -15.02 20.93
CA VAL A 290 -30.33 -13.98 21.94
C VAL A 290 -29.35 -14.53 22.97
N TYR A 291 -28.19 -13.90 23.08
CA TYR A 291 -27.16 -14.27 24.05
C TYR A 291 -27.26 -13.44 25.32
N SER A 292 -26.68 -13.92 26.41
CA SER A 292 -26.45 -13.11 27.60
C SER A 292 -25.42 -12.00 27.33
N PRO A 293 -25.53 -10.82 27.97
CA PRO A 293 -24.48 -9.81 27.91
C PRO A 293 -23.12 -10.41 28.26
N GLY A 294 -22.10 -10.14 27.44
CA GLY A 294 -20.74 -10.67 27.64
C GLY A 294 -20.51 -12.12 27.19
N TYR A 295 -21.50 -12.82 26.62
CA TYR A 295 -21.36 -14.20 26.16
C TYR A 295 -20.17 -14.37 25.18
N PRO A 296 -19.31 -15.39 25.35
CA PRO A 296 -19.46 -16.60 26.17
C PRO A 296 -19.02 -16.46 27.63
N SER A 297 -18.55 -15.29 28.05
CA SER A 297 -18.22 -15.03 29.45
C SER A 297 -19.50 -14.82 30.27
N PRO A 298 -19.44 -15.06 31.60
CA PRO A 298 -20.58 -14.78 32.47
C PRO A 298 -21.00 -13.31 32.39
N TYR A 299 -22.30 -13.05 32.37
CA TYR A 299 -22.80 -11.67 32.42
C TYR A 299 -22.33 -10.98 33.71
N SER A 300 -21.81 -9.76 33.58
CA SER A 300 -21.44 -8.91 34.71
C SER A 300 -22.56 -7.91 34.98
N SER A 301 -22.86 -7.69 36.26
CA SER A 301 -24.02 -6.91 36.68
C SER A 301 -23.95 -5.46 36.19
N SER A 302 -25.08 -4.96 35.66
CA SER A 302 -25.46 -3.56 35.91
C SER A 302 -26.86 -3.15 35.43
N GLN A 303 -27.56 -3.84 34.52
CA GLN A 303 -28.92 -3.43 34.10
C GLN A 303 -29.80 -4.60 33.63
N ASP A 304 -31.12 -4.47 33.79
CA ASP A 304 -32.12 -5.34 33.15
C ASP A 304 -32.03 -5.15 31.62
N CYS A 305 -31.96 -6.25 30.87
CA CYS A 305 -31.93 -6.20 29.41
C CYS A 305 -33.30 -6.55 28.82
N VAL A 306 -33.72 -5.83 27.77
CA VAL A 306 -35.04 -6.02 27.14
C VAL A 306 -34.90 -6.16 25.63
N TRP A 307 -35.34 -7.29 25.08
CA TRP A 307 -35.36 -7.55 23.64
C TRP A 307 -36.79 -7.68 23.12
N LEU A 308 -37.08 -7.01 22.00
CA LEU A 308 -38.33 -7.17 21.27
C LEU A 308 -38.04 -7.93 19.97
N ILE A 309 -38.46 -9.19 19.90
CA ILE A 309 -38.35 -10.01 18.70
C ILE A 309 -39.62 -9.81 17.87
N THR A 310 -39.48 -9.41 16.61
CA THR A 310 -40.57 -9.27 15.64
C THR A 310 -40.27 -10.15 14.43
N VAL A 311 -41.14 -11.12 14.16
CA VAL A 311 -41.08 -11.95 12.95
C VAL A 311 -42.13 -11.48 11.93
N PRO A 312 -42.03 -11.89 10.65
CA PRO A 312 -43.02 -11.53 9.63
C PRO A 312 -44.45 -11.89 10.05
N ILE A 313 -45.41 -11.06 9.66
CA ILE A 313 -46.84 -11.25 9.94
C ILE A 313 -47.29 -12.64 9.46
N GLY A 314 -48.14 -13.32 10.24
CA GLY A 314 -48.58 -14.70 9.98
C GLY A 314 -47.67 -15.78 10.58
N HIS A 315 -46.53 -15.39 11.17
CA HIS A 315 -45.67 -16.29 11.94
C HIS A 315 -45.79 -16.01 13.44
N GLY A 316 -45.66 -17.06 14.24
CA GLY A 316 -45.50 -17.03 15.69
C GLY A 316 -44.04 -17.22 16.05
N VAL A 317 -43.59 -16.63 17.15
CA VAL A 317 -42.19 -16.80 17.61
C VAL A 317 -42.06 -18.10 18.41
N HIS A 318 -41.23 -19.02 17.93
CA HIS A 318 -40.81 -20.19 18.68
C HIS A 318 -39.45 -19.93 19.34
N LEU A 319 -39.39 -20.02 20.66
CA LEU A 319 -38.18 -19.89 21.46
C LEU A 319 -37.72 -21.25 21.97
N ASN A 320 -36.41 -21.50 21.91
CA ASN A 320 -35.76 -22.66 22.46
C ASN A 320 -34.72 -22.23 23.51
N LEU A 321 -35.01 -22.53 24.77
CA LEU A 321 -34.17 -22.18 25.91
C LEU A 321 -33.25 -23.34 26.30
N SER A 322 -32.44 -23.82 25.35
CA SER A 322 -31.55 -24.96 25.56
C SER A 322 -30.35 -24.65 26.45
N LEU A 323 -29.86 -23.42 26.42
CA LEU A 323 -28.74 -22.95 27.25
C LEU A 323 -29.22 -21.83 28.18
N LEU A 324 -29.50 -22.18 29.43
CA LEU A 324 -29.96 -21.24 30.46
C LEU A 324 -29.28 -21.58 31.79
N GLN A 325 -28.12 -20.97 32.04
CA GLN A 325 -27.31 -21.18 33.24
C GLN A 325 -27.34 -19.92 34.13
N THR A 326 -28.52 -19.38 34.39
CA THR A 326 -28.69 -18.21 35.28
C THR A 326 -28.36 -18.55 36.74
N GLU A 327 -28.19 -17.54 37.59
CA GLU A 327 -28.10 -17.73 39.03
C GLU A 327 -29.38 -18.40 39.58
N PRO A 328 -29.30 -19.34 40.55
CA PRO A 328 -30.47 -20.02 41.09
C PRO A 328 -31.46 -19.12 41.85
N SER A 329 -31.01 -18.00 42.43
CA SER A 329 -31.79 -17.18 43.37
C SER A 329 -31.69 -15.69 43.08
N GLY A 330 -32.18 -15.24 41.93
CA GLY A 330 -32.24 -13.81 41.62
C GLY A 330 -32.43 -13.51 40.14
N ASP A 331 -31.83 -14.35 39.28
CA ASP A 331 -31.76 -14.11 37.85
C ASP A 331 -32.80 -14.93 37.07
N PHE A 332 -33.63 -14.25 36.29
CA PHE A 332 -34.68 -14.88 35.49
C PHE A 332 -34.98 -14.13 34.21
N ILE A 333 -35.53 -14.86 33.23
CA ILE A 333 -35.99 -14.30 31.97
C ILE A 333 -37.51 -14.38 31.94
N THR A 334 -38.17 -13.25 31.78
CA THR A 334 -39.63 -13.19 31.58
C THR A 334 -39.93 -13.00 30.11
N VAL A 335 -40.92 -13.74 29.61
CA VAL A 335 -41.34 -13.73 28.21
C VAL A 335 -42.82 -13.37 28.12
N TRP A 336 -43.16 -12.37 27.30
CA TRP A 336 -44.53 -11.94 27.03
C TRP A 336 -44.90 -12.15 25.56
N ASP A 337 -46.13 -12.63 25.31
CA ASP A 337 -46.72 -12.85 23.99
C ASP A 337 -47.28 -11.53 23.42
N GLY A 338 -46.37 -10.64 23.03
CA GLY A 338 -46.68 -9.33 22.47
C GLY A 338 -45.56 -8.31 22.72
N PRO A 339 -45.72 -7.06 22.25
CA PRO A 339 -44.65 -6.06 22.29
C PRO A 339 -44.43 -5.38 23.64
N GLN A 340 -45.31 -5.60 24.62
CA GLN A 340 -45.31 -4.87 25.90
C GLN A 340 -45.42 -5.81 27.10
N GLN A 341 -44.98 -5.37 28.29
CA GLN A 341 -45.09 -6.14 29.55
C GLN A 341 -46.55 -6.32 30.03
N ALA A 342 -47.49 -5.57 29.47
CA ALA A 342 -48.93 -5.74 29.69
C ALA A 342 -49.53 -6.91 28.86
N SER A 343 -48.78 -7.46 27.91
CA SER A 343 -49.23 -8.60 27.08
C SER A 343 -49.28 -9.89 27.91
N PRO A 344 -49.95 -10.95 27.45
CA PRO A 344 -50.00 -12.23 28.17
C PRO A 344 -48.59 -12.78 28.45
N GLN A 345 -48.29 -13.11 29.71
CA GLN A 345 -46.99 -13.68 30.08
C GLN A 345 -46.95 -15.17 29.73
N LEU A 346 -46.00 -15.57 28.87
CA LEU A 346 -45.78 -16.97 28.48
C LEU A 346 -45.04 -17.75 29.57
N GLY A 347 -44.20 -17.08 30.35
CA GLY A 347 -43.54 -17.68 31.51
C GLY A 347 -42.37 -16.86 32.05
N VAL A 348 -41.87 -17.33 33.20
CA VAL A 348 -40.63 -16.89 33.83
C VAL A 348 -39.68 -18.09 33.85
N PHE A 349 -38.45 -17.89 33.36
CA PHE A 349 -37.50 -18.96 33.10
C PHE A 349 -36.21 -18.74 33.91
N THR A 350 -35.78 -19.77 34.62
CA THR A 350 -34.53 -19.83 35.40
C THR A 350 -33.76 -21.10 35.03
N ARG A 351 -32.56 -21.30 35.59
CA ARG A 351 -31.72 -22.49 35.36
C ARG A 351 -32.46 -23.83 35.42
N SER A 352 -33.42 -24.01 36.34
CA SER A 352 -34.16 -25.27 36.49
C SER A 352 -35.11 -25.58 35.32
N LEU A 353 -35.35 -24.61 34.44
CA LEU A 353 -36.24 -24.70 33.28
C LEU A 353 -35.50 -24.80 31.93
N ALA A 354 -34.18 -25.06 31.96
CA ALA A 354 -33.40 -25.32 30.74
C ALA A 354 -33.99 -26.50 29.95
N LYS A 355 -34.04 -26.37 28.62
CA LYS A 355 -34.68 -27.29 27.64
C LYS A 355 -36.20 -27.14 27.45
N LYS A 356 -36.80 -26.06 27.95
CA LYS A 356 -38.20 -25.73 27.64
C LYS A 356 -38.29 -24.96 26.32
N THR A 357 -39.29 -25.28 25.51
CA THR A 357 -39.68 -24.49 24.34
C THR A 357 -40.90 -23.63 24.66
N VAL A 358 -40.98 -22.47 24.03
CA VAL A 358 -42.08 -21.51 24.21
C VAL A 358 -42.59 -21.12 22.83
N HIS A 359 -43.91 -21.13 22.67
CA HIS A 359 -44.56 -20.75 21.43
C HIS A 359 -45.42 -19.52 21.67
N SER A 360 -45.20 -18.49 20.87
CA SER A 360 -46.00 -17.27 20.85
C SER A 360 -47.11 -17.39 19.80
N SER A 361 -48.30 -16.88 20.15
CA SER A 361 -49.45 -16.80 19.25
C SER A 361 -49.42 -15.53 18.38
N THR A 362 -48.61 -14.55 18.74
CA THR A 362 -48.40 -13.30 18.02
C THR A 362 -47.10 -13.31 17.23
N ASN A 363 -46.91 -12.34 16.33
CA ASN A 363 -45.66 -12.19 15.59
C ASN A 363 -44.59 -11.40 16.38
N GLN A 364 -44.84 -11.10 17.65
CA GLN A 364 -43.95 -10.29 18.49
C GLN A 364 -43.80 -10.89 19.88
N VAL A 365 -42.57 -10.98 20.37
CA VAL A 365 -42.29 -11.42 21.74
C VAL A 365 -41.37 -10.43 22.42
N LEU A 366 -41.76 -9.98 23.61
CA LEU A 366 -40.90 -9.22 24.50
C LEU A 366 -40.20 -10.19 25.45
N LEU A 367 -38.87 -10.13 25.51
CA LEU A 367 -38.05 -10.82 26.51
C LEU A 367 -37.43 -9.77 27.43
N LYS A 368 -37.48 -10.02 28.74
CA LYS A 368 -36.77 -9.23 29.74
C LYS A 368 -35.92 -10.15 30.60
N PHE A 369 -34.62 -9.92 30.58
CA PHE A 369 -33.68 -10.55 31.50
C PHE A 369 -33.53 -9.66 32.74
N HIS A 370 -33.92 -10.23 33.87
CA HIS A 370 -33.72 -9.67 35.19
C HIS A 370 -32.50 -10.32 35.82
N GLN A 371 -31.59 -9.48 36.33
CA GLN A 371 -30.42 -9.93 37.09
C GLN A 371 -30.34 -9.21 38.43
N ASP A 372 -29.84 -9.90 39.45
CA ASP A 372 -29.42 -9.27 40.69
C ASP A 372 -27.92 -8.90 40.65
N ALA A 373 -27.40 -8.30 41.73
CA ALA A 373 -26.01 -7.86 41.78
C ALA A 373 -25.01 -8.99 42.13
N ALA A 374 -25.41 -10.26 42.06
CA ALA A 374 -24.61 -11.42 42.44
C ALA A 374 -24.02 -12.15 41.21
N THR A 375 -23.62 -13.41 41.40
CA THR A 375 -22.74 -14.17 40.51
C THR A 375 -23.31 -14.36 39.09
N GLY A 376 -22.53 -13.99 38.09
CA GLY A 376 -22.90 -14.12 36.68
C GLY A 376 -23.09 -15.56 36.19
N GLY A 377 -23.89 -15.72 35.15
CA GLY A 377 -24.14 -16.97 34.42
C GLY A 377 -24.07 -16.77 32.91
N ILE A 378 -24.52 -17.75 32.13
CA ILE A 378 -24.62 -17.60 30.67
C ILE A 378 -25.96 -18.12 30.15
N PHE A 379 -26.48 -17.51 29.08
CA PHE A 379 -27.61 -18.06 28.35
C PHE A 379 -27.51 -17.79 26.85
N ALA A 380 -28.16 -18.66 26.08
CA ALA A 380 -28.38 -18.50 24.65
C ALA A 380 -29.78 -19.04 24.31
N ILE A 381 -30.66 -18.14 23.87
CA ILE A 381 -32.05 -18.46 23.51
C ILE A 381 -32.16 -18.39 21.99
N ALA A 382 -32.26 -19.55 21.36
CA ALA A 382 -32.51 -19.62 19.93
C ALA A 382 -33.98 -19.30 19.64
N PHE A 383 -34.25 -18.55 18.58
CA PHE A 383 -35.61 -18.24 18.15
C PHE A 383 -35.78 -18.46 16.64
N SER A 384 -37.01 -18.77 16.26
CA SER A 384 -37.42 -18.96 14.87
C SER A 384 -38.89 -18.58 14.69
N GLY A 385 -39.21 -17.85 13.63
CA GLY A 385 -40.59 -17.63 13.20
C GLY A 385 -41.16 -18.89 12.56
N GLN A 386 -42.29 -19.36 13.08
CA GLN A 386 -43.01 -20.52 12.54
C GLN A 386 -44.37 -20.10 12.01
N TYR A 387 -44.75 -20.60 10.84
CA TYR A 387 -46.03 -20.26 10.23
C TYR A 387 -47.19 -20.75 11.09
N VAL A 388 -48.09 -19.86 11.48
CA VAL A 388 -49.24 -20.22 12.32
C VAL A 388 -50.40 -20.59 11.39
N SER A 389 -50.55 -21.88 11.10
CA SER A 389 -51.79 -22.36 10.46
C SER A 389 -52.93 -22.40 11.49
N LEU A 390 -54.17 -22.16 11.06
CA LEU A 390 -55.37 -22.23 11.90
C LEU A 390 -55.53 -23.57 12.68
N ALA A 391 -54.89 -24.66 12.26
CA ALA A 391 -54.91 -25.95 12.96
C ALA A 391 -53.99 -26.02 14.20
N TRP A 392 -53.00 -25.13 14.32
CA TRP A 392 -52.02 -25.14 15.42
C TRP A 392 -52.53 -24.45 16.70
N LEU A 393 -53.32 -23.38 16.56
CA LEU A 393 -53.93 -22.68 17.71
C LEU A 393 -54.84 -23.59 18.54
N THR A 394 -55.54 -24.54 17.90
CA THR A 394 -56.41 -25.51 18.56
C THR A 394 -55.68 -26.63 19.29
N ALA A 395 -54.42 -26.92 18.95
CA ALA A 395 -53.66 -28.02 19.54
C ALA A 395 -52.95 -27.64 20.85
N HIS A 396 -52.70 -26.34 21.10
CA HIS A 396 -51.86 -25.88 22.22
C HIS A 396 -52.58 -24.94 23.21
N SER A 397 -53.85 -24.61 22.98
CA SER A 397 -54.70 -23.94 23.97
C SER A 397 -55.15 -24.83 25.14
N GLY A 398 -54.75 -26.11 25.17
CA GLY A 398 -55.23 -27.12 26.13
C GLY A 398 -54.31 -27.44 27.32
N GLN A 399 -53.19 -26.75 27.53
CA GLN A 399 -52.20 -27.13 28.57
C GLN A 399 -52.08 -26.21 29.79
N TYR A 400 -52.96 -25.22 29.96
CA TYR A 400 -53.01 -24.43 31.19
C TYR A 400 -54.41 -24.50 31.83
N SER A 401 -54.64 -25.58 32.57
CA SER A 401 -55.71 -25.64 33.58
C SER A 401 -55.21 -25.02 34.89
N PRO A 402 -55.88 -24.01 35.45
CA PRO A 402 -55.62 -23.55 36.81
C PRO A 402 -56.23 -24.57 37.79
N THR A 403 -55.41 -25.19 38.63
CA THR A 403 -55.91 -25.94 39.79
C THR A 403 -56.63 -24.96 40.72
N SER A 404 -57.95 -25.08 40.74
CA SER A 404 -58.86 -24.38 41.65
C SER A 404 -58.71 -24.90 43.08
N HIS A 405 -58.40 -24.00 44.01
CA HIS A 405 -58.78 -24.16 45.42
C HIS A 405 -60.28 -23.83 45.57
N LEU A 406 -61.04 -24.69 46.26
CA LEU A 406 -62.04 -24.33 47.29
C LEU A 406 -62.85 -25.57 47.72
N SER A 407 -62.53 -26.09 48.91
CA SER A 407 -63.43 -26.21 50.07
C SER A 407 -62.63 -26.64 51.29
#